data_AF-A0A7V9D121-F1
#
_entry.id   AF-A0A7V9D121-F1
#
_cell.length_a   1.000
_cell.length_b   1.000
_cell.length_c   1.000
_cell.angle_alpha   90.00
_cell.angle_beta   90.00
_cell.angle_gamma   90.00
#
_symmetry.space_group_name_H-M   'P 1'
#
loop_
_entity.id
_entity.type
_entity.pdbx_description
1 polymer ?
#
loop_
_entity_poly.entity_id
_entity_poly.type
_entity_poly.pdbx_seq_one_letter_code
_entity_poly.pdbx_strand_id
1 'polypeptide(L)'
;MSCRYLFGTTSVLVLGFLALGGLLLSSCGCASPGRSRSPLLPGAATLPTGFALASPWDLGERHRIIRAYDVSTHTGVNRPLRTNDAYALDFDLAAGDAVLPVAPGRVRFAGEARGGFATYGLIVLLDHAQGISSLYAHLDSVAVERGAVVSLETILGRSGSSGGVRPHLHLALYRGVRLANNPMSAGPYGGVSVLPEPLGAQRGVGLMRDQCVESVQPRRVFDRRWHIARV
;
A
#
# COMPACT_ATOMS: atom_id res chain seq x y z
N MET A 1 -0.22 -32.31 20.91
CA MET A 1 -0.80 -33.17 21.97
C MET A 1 -2.28 -33.34 21.67
N SER A 2 -2.67 -34.51 21.16
CA SER A 2 -4.06 -34.84 20.85
C SER A 2 -4.80 -35.17 22.15
N CYS A 3 -6.00 -34.64 22.35
CA CYS A 3 -6.86 -35.06 23.46
C CYS A 3 -8.13 -35.70 22.92
N ARG A 4 -8.37 -36.93 23.41
CA ARG A 4 -9.42 -37.87 23.03
C ARG A 4 -10.74 -37.49 23.73
N TYR A 5 -11.85 -37.75 23.05
CA TYR A 5 -13.19 -37.76 23.64
C TYR A 5 -13.43 -39.05 24.44
N LEU A 6 -13.98 -38.91 25.66
CA LEU A 6 -14.56 -40.01 26.44
C LEU A 6 -16.01 -39.65 26.76
N PHE A 7 -16.94 -40.47 26.25
CA PHE A 7 -18.35 -40.44 26.58
C PHE A 7 -18.58 -41.10 27.94
N GLY A 8 -19.29 -40.41 28.83
CA GLY A 8 -19.84 -40.96 30.07
C GLY A 8 -21.32 -40.63 30.12
N THR A 9 -22.17 -41.66 29.99
CA THR A 9 -23.62 -41.57 30.09
C THR A 9 -24.04 -41.75 31.55
N THR A 10 -24.76 -40.79 32.10
CA THR A 10 -25.73 -41.03 33.19
C THR A 10 -26.89 -40.03 33.05
N SER A 11 -28.06 -40.56 32.71
CA SER A 11 -29.34 -39.90 32.94
C SER A 11 -29.57 -39.75 34.44
N VAL A 12 -30.22 -38.66 34.88
CA VAL A 12 -31.32 -38.68 35.87
C VAL A 12 -31.84 -37.26 36.16
N LEU A 13 -33.17 -37.17 36.05
CA LEU A 13 -34.15 -36.29 36.70
C LEU A 13 -34.13 -34.76 36.50
N VAL A 14 -35.20 -34.35 35.82
CA VAL A 14 -35.76 -33.00 35.64
C VAL A 14 -36.26 -32.44 36.97
N LEU A 15 -35.83 -31.23 37.32
CA LEU A 15 -36.59 -30.29 38.15
C LEU A 15 -36.51 -28.91 37.50
N GLY A 16 -37.69 -28.36 37.22
CA GLY A 16 -37.88 -27.14 36.44
C GLY A 16 -37.34 -25.90 37.13
N PHE A 17 -36.62 -25.10 36.35
CA PHE A 17 -36.51 -23.66 36.53
C PHE A 17 -36.77 -23.02 35.16
N LEU A 18 -37.79 -22.17 35.10
CA LEU A 18 -37.98 -21.20 34.02
C LEU A 18 -36.83 -20.18 34.11
N ALA A 19 -35.69 -20.53 33.53
CA ALA A 19 -34.63 -19.58 33.24
C ALA A 19 -34.85 -19.06 31.81
N LEU A 20 -35.13 -17.77 31.68
CA LEU A 20 -35.06 -17.04 30.42
C LEU A 20 -33.69 -17.34 29.78
N GLY A 21 -33.70 -18.17 28.75
CA GLY A 21 -32.54 -18.46 27.92
C GLY A 21 -32.16 -17.21 27.12
N GLY A 22 -31.46 -16.28 27.77
CA GLY A 22 -30.64 -15.31 27.07
C GLY A 22 -29.56 -16.07 26.34
N LEU A 23 -29.76 -16.25 25.03
CA LEU A 23 -28.73 -16.74 24.12
C LEU A 23 -27.58 -15.71 24.20
N LEU A 24 -26.58 -15.98 25.04
CA LEU A 24 -25.30 -15.31 24.98
C LEU A 24 -24.70 -15.69 23.62
N LEU A 25 -25.02 -14.89 22.61
CA LEU A 25 -24.16 -14.74 21.44
C LEU A 25 -22.81 -14.30 22.00
N SER A 26 -21.93 -15.26 22.25
CA SER A 26 -20.49 -15.01 22.30
C SER A 26 -20.12 -14.47 20.94
N SER A 27 -20.32 -13.17 20.74
CA SER A 27 -19.58 -12.42 19.76
C SER A 27 -18.12 -12.68 20.11
N CYS A 28 -17.44 -13.49 19.32
CA CYS A 28 -16.00 -13.35 19.16
C CYS A 28 -15.79 -11.92 18.67
N GLY A 29 -15.73 -10.98 19.60
CA GLY A 29 -15.24 -9.65 19.33
C GLY A 29 -13.79 -9.86 18.91
N CYS A 30 -13.52 -9.67 17.63
CA CYS A 30 -12.15 -9.42 17.20
C CYS A 30 -11.66 -8.25 18.06
N ALA A 31 -10.80 -8.55 19.03
CA ALA A 31 -10.08 -7.52 19.76
C ALA A 31 -9.47 -6.60 18.71
N SER A 32 -9.86 -5.33 18.72
CA SER A 32 -9.29 -4.33 17.82
C SER A 32 -7.78 -4.39 18.03
N PRO A 33 -6.97 -4.77 17.03
CA PRO A 33 -5.54 -4.86 17.23
C PRO A 33 -5.05 -3.45 17.55
N GLY A 34 -4.53 -3.28 18.77
CA GLY A 34 -3.77 -2.11 19.15
C GLY A 34 -2.71 -1.87 18.08
N ARG A 35 -2.74 -0.67 17.50
CA ARG A 35 -1.97 -0.26 16.34
C ARG A 35 -0.49 -0.17 16.68
N SER A 36 0.19 -1.30 16.68
CA SER A 36 1.66 -1.38 16.70
C SER A 36 2.18 -0.82 15.37
N ARG A 37 2.43 0.49 15.31
CA ARG A 37 3.12 1.13 14.17
C ARG A 37 4.58 0.67 14.18
N SER A 38 5.10 0.28 13.02
CA SER A 38 6.54 0.02 12.87
C SER A 38 7.32 1.27 13.32
N PRO A 39 8.42 1.13 14.08
CA PRO A 39 9.24 2.28 14.44
C PRO A 39 9.74 2.98 13.18
N LEU A 40 9.55 4.29 13.12
CA LEU A 40 9.95 5.11 11.99
C LEU A 40 11.49 5.19 11.93
N LEU A 41 12.06 4.98 10.74
CA LEU A 41 13.49 5.15 10.50
C LEU A 41 13.87 6.63 10.74
N PRO A 42 15.00 6.90 11.41
CA PRO A 42 15.45 8.28 11.67
C PRO A 42 15.52 9.11 10.39
N GLY A 43 14.86 10.29 10.41
CA GLY A 43 14.83 11.22 9.28
C GLY A 43 13.74 10.96 8.24
N ALA A 44 12.95 9.89 8.40
CA ALA A 44 11.84 9.61 7.49
C ALA A 44 10.61 10.43 7.86
N ALA A 45 9.65 10.47 6.93
CA ALA A 45 8.36 11.08 7.15
C ALA A 45 7.25 10.03 7.23
N THR A 46 6.14 10.40 7.86
CA THR A 46 4.88 9.67 7.81
C THR A 46 3.90 10.37 6.88
N LEU A 47 2.90 9.63 6.42
CA LEU A 47 1.78 10.22 5.71
C LEU A 47 1.08 11.29 6.57
N PRO A 48 0.66 12.41 5.96
CA PRO A 48 -0.19 13.39 6.64
C PRO A 48 -1.50 12.77 7.13
N THR A 49 -2.07 13.35 8.18
CA THR A 49 -3.38 12.94 8.68
C THR A 49 -4.44 13.03 7.57
N GLY A 50 -5.22 11.96 7.38
CA GLY A 50 -6.27 11.91 6.36
C GLY A 50 -5.79 11.65 4.94
N PHE A 51 -4.47 11.51 4.71
CA PHE A 51 -3.96 11.03 3.43
C PHE A 51 -4.21 9.52 3.31
N ALA A 52 -5.06 9.12 2.38
CA ALA A 52 -5.39 7.72 2.14
C ALA A 52 -4.64 7.18 0.91
N LEU A 53 -4.15 5.96 1.03
CA LEU A 53 -3.55 5.20 -0.07
C LEU A 53 -4.51 4.12 -0.54
N ALA A 54 -4.57 3.92 -1.85
CA ALA A 54 -5.23 2.81 -2.51
C ALA A 54 -4.20 1.81 -3.05
N SER A 55 -4.65 0.61 -3.37
CA SER A 55 -3.86 -0.36 -4.13
C SER A 55 -3.56 0.19 -5.53
N PRO A 56 -2.34 0.02 -6.08
CA PRO A 56 -1.97 0.51 -7.40
C PRO A 56 -2.37 -0.44 -8.54
N TRP A 57 -3.48 -1.14 -8.40
CA TRP A 57 -4.00 -2.14 -9.34
C TRP A 57 -5.52 -2.26 -9.18
N ASP A 58 -6.17 -3.00 -10.07
CA ASP A 58 -7.64 -3.03 -10.14
C ASP A 58 -8.28 -3.62 -8.87
N LEU A 59 -9.49 -3.16 -8.57
CA LEU A 59 -10.23 -3.61 -7.40
C LEU A 59 -10.46 -5.13 -7.47
N GLY A 60 -10.00 -5.84 -6.43
CA GLY A 60 -10.12 -7.30 -6.33
C GLY A 60 -8.85 -8.04 -6.74
N GLU A 61 -7.89 -7.38 -7.39
CA GLU A 61 -6.56 -7.96 -7.62
C GLU A 61 -5.73 -7.96 -6.34
N ARG A 62 -4.82 -8.93 -6.25
CA ARG A 62 -3.96 -9.14 -5.08
C ARG A 62 -2.55 -9.42 -5.55
N HIS A 63 -1.62 -8.59 -5.08
CA HIS A 63 -0.19 -8.79 -5.26
C HIS A 63 0.49 -8.88 -3.90
N ARG A 64 1.57 -9.65 -3.85
CA ARG A 64 2.41 -9.83 -2.67
C ARG A 64 3.55 -8.84 -2.72
N ILE A 65 3.89 -8.31 -1.54
CA ILE A 65 5.14 -7.56 -1.35
C ILE A 65 6.30 -8.56 -1.40
N ILE A 66 7.11 -8.50 -2.45
CA ILE A 66 8.30 -9.34 -2.62
C ILE A 66 9.54 -8.73 -1.99
N ARG A 67 9.57 -7.39 -1.82
CA ARG A 67 10.57 -6.68 -1.02
C ARG A 67 9.94 -5.47 -0.34
N ALA A 68 10.28 -5.28 0.93
CA ALA A 68 9.84 -4.14 1.72
C ALA A 68 11.07 -3.36 2.22
N TYR A 69 10.98 -2.74 3.38
CA TYR A 69 12.05 -1.92 3.95
C TYR A 69 13.18 -2.78 4.51
N ASP A 70 14.36 -2.18 4.73
CA ASP A 70 15.54 -2.85 5.31
C ASP A 70 16.15 -3.98 4.45
N VAL A 71 16.11 -3.82 3.13
CA VAL A 71 16.84 -4.66 2.18
C VAL A 71 17.88 -3.82 1.44
N SER A 72 18.91 -4.46 0.88
CA SER A 72 20.06 -3.79 0.27
C SER A 72 19.72 -2.83 -0.88
N THR A 73 18.55 -2.98 -1.52
CA THR A 73 18.08 -2.12 -2.62
C THR A 73 17.23 -0.94 -2.15
N HIS A 74 16.53 -1.07 -1.02
CA HIS A 74 15.65 -0.06 -0.45
C HIS A 74 16.39 0.74 0.61
N THR A 75 17.18 1.71 0.15
CA THR A 75 18.10 2.45 1.01
C THR A 75 17.93 3.95 0.89
N GLY A 76 18.39 4.67 1.92
CA GLY A 76 18.36 6.12 1.94
C GLY A 76 17.03 6.65 2.44
N VAL A 77 17.13 7.47 3.49
CA VAL A 77 15.96 8.11 4.08
C VAL A 77 15.91 9.60 3.72
N ASN A 78 17.05 10.29 3.77
CA ASN A 78 17.15 11.72 3.51
C ASN A 78 18.53 12.07 2.91
N ARG A 79 18.78 11.60 1.70
CA ARG A 79 20.01 11.84 0.93
C ARG A 79 19.76 12.98 -0.06
N PRO A 80 20.51 14.10 0.01
CA PRO A 80 20.22 15.29 -0.80
C PRO A 80 20.30 15.11 -2.32
N LEU A 81 21.20 14.24 -2.79
CA LEU A 81 21.54 14.07 -4.21
C LEU A 81 21.29 12.64 -4.73
N ARG A 82 20.53 11.84 -3.99
CA ARG A 82 20.18 10.45 -4.34
C ARG A 82 18.69 10.21 -4.11
N THR A 83 18.19 9.09 -4.59
CA THR A 83 16.86 8.58 -4.20
C THR A 83 16.85 8.16 -2.74
N ASN A 84 15.64 8.08 -2.19
CA ASN A 84 15.39 7.82 -0.78
C ASN A 84 14.35 6.71 -0.62
N ASP A 85 14.75 5.49 -0.93
CA ASP A 85 13.84 4.35 -1.09
C ASP A 85 13.80 3.46 0.14
N ALA A 86 14.26 3.93 1.30
CA ALA A 86 14.21 3.15 2.53
C ALA A 86 12.80 2.61 2.85
N TYR A 87 11.75 3.30 2.34
CA TYR A 87 10.36 2.89 2.47
C TYR A 87 9.69 2.46 1.15
N ALA A 88 10.47 2.06 0.15
CA ALA A 88 9.92 1.51 -1.08
C ALA A 88 9.36 0.09 -0.86
N LEU A 89 8.44 -0.30 -1.74
CA LEU A 89 7.78 -1.59 -1.77
C LEU A 89 7.87 -2.16 -3.19
N ASP A 90 8.33 -3.40 -3.31
CA ASP A 90 8.28 -4.16 -4.56
C ASP A 90 7.10 -5.13 -4.51
N PHE A 91 6.24 -5.12 -5.54
CA PHE A 91 5.08 -6.01 -5.68
C PHE A 91 5.23 -6.94 -6.87
N ASP A 92 4.80 -8.20 -6.76
CA ASP A 92 4.89 -9.21 -7.84
C ASP A 92 3.86 -9.04 -8.96
N LEU A 93 3.74 -7.84 -9.52
CA LEU A 93 3.03 -7.62 -10.77
C LEU A 93 3.75 -8.36 -11.90
N ALA A 94 2.98 -9.08 -12.72
CA ALA A 94 3.46 -9.68 -13.95
C ALA A 94 3.79 -8.59 -14.97
N ALA A 95 4.60 -8.92 -15.98
CA ALA A 95 4.81 -7.99 -17.09
C ALA A 95 3.47 -7.75 -17.81
N GLY A 96 3.11 -6.49 -18.01
CA GLY A 96 1.86 -6.11 -18.64
C GLY A 96 0.67 -5.89 -17.68
N ASP A 97 0.80 -6.10 -16.36
CA ASP A 97 -0.30 -5.74 -15.45
C ASP A 97 -0.50 -4.22 -15.42
N ALA A 98 -1.74 -3.78 -15.24
CA ALA A 98 -2.05 -2.35 -15.18
C ALA A 98 -1.52 -1.74 -13.87
N VAL A 99 -0.91 -0.56 -13.97
CA VAL A 99 -0.44 0.19 -12.78
C VAL A 99 -1.30 1.43 -12.62
N LEU A 100 -1.93 1.56 -11.46
CA LEU A 100 -2.80 2.67 -11.07
C LEU A 100 -2.15 3.56 -9.99
N PRO A 101 -2.60 4.80 -9.80
CA PRO A 101 -2.13 5.67 -8.73
C PRO A 101 -2.58 5.19 -7.37
N VAL A 102 -1.68 5.23 -6.37
CA VAL A 102 -2.05 5.02 -4.96
C VAL A 102 -2.86 6.19 -4.37
N ALA A 103 -2.86 7.34 -5.02
CA ALA A 103 -3.67 8.50 -4.66
C ALA A 103 -3.91 9.39 -5.90
N PRO A 104 -5.01 10.17 -5.95
CA PRO A 104 -5.21 11.16 -6.99
C PRO A 104 -4.08 12.19 -7.02
N GLY A 105 -3.73 12.70 -8.19
CA GLY A 105 -2.59 13.59 -8.30
C GLY A 105 -2.37 14.17 -9.69
N ARG A 106 -1.19 14.75 -9.89
CA ARG A 106 -0.71 15.27 -11.17
C ARG A 106 0.60 14.62 -11.54
N VAL A 107 0.74 14.22 -12.80
CA VAL A 107 1.98 13.65 -13.33
C VAL A 107 3.08 14.70 -13.35
N ARG A 108 4.08 14.54 -12.49
CA ARG A 108 5.30 15.36 -12.50
C ARG A 108 6.27 14.89 -13.60
N PHE A 109 6.39 13.58 -13.78
CA PHE A 109 7.25 12.97 -14.78
C PHE A 109 6.69 11.64 -15.27
N ALA A 110 6.89 11.35 -16.54
CA ALA A 110 6.49 10.12 -17.22
C ALA A 110 7.54 9.86 -18.32
N GLY A 111 8.27 8.74 -18.23
CA GLY A 111 9.29 8.36 -19.22
C GLY A 111 10.50 7.64 -18.62
N GLU A 112 11.54 7.48 -19.44
CA GLU A 112 12.76 6.76 -19.08
C GLU A 112 13.59 7.52 -18.05
N ALA A 113 13.93 6.86 -16.94
CA ALA A 113 14.91 7.35 -15.99
C ALA A 113 16.33 7.28 -16.59
N ARG A 114 17.17 8.28 -16.32
CA ARG A 114 18.49 8.42 -16.95
C ARG A 114 19.59 8.71 -15.93
N GLY A 115 20.83 8.49 -16.35
CA GLY A 115 22.01 8.73 -15.52
C GLY A 115 22.04 7.81 -14.31
N GLY A 116 22.27 8.36 -13.12
CA GLY A 116 22.31 7.60 -11.86
C GLY A 116 20.99 6.93 -11.45
N PHE A 117 19.91 7.14 -12.21
CA PHE A 117 18.58 6.57 -11.98
C PHE A 117 18.17 5.56 -13.05
N ALA A 118 19.05 5.22 -14.00
CA ALA A 118 18.70 4.36 -15.14
C ALA A 118 18.16 2.98 -14.75
N THR A 119 18.52 2.47 -13.56
CA THR A 119 18.01 1.19 -13.05
C THR A 119 16.51 1.20 -12.74
N TYR A 120 15.87 2.36 -12.59
CA TYR A 120 14.40 2.41 -12.44
C TYR A 120 13.67 2.17 -13.77
N GLY A 121 14.36 2.27 -14.91
CA GLY A 121 13.75 2.11 -16.24
C GLY A 121 12.70 3.18 -16.54
N LEU A 122 11.58 2.78 -17.14
CA LEU A 122 10.44 3.66 -17.33
C LEU A 122 9.74 3.91 -15.99
N ILE A 123 9.55 5.18 -15.69
CA ILE A 123 8.95 5.63 -14.44
C ILE A 123 7.78 6.59 -14.67
N VAL A 124 6.89 6.62 -13.68
CA VAL A 124 5.94 7.70 -13.47
C VAL A 124 6.15 8.27 -12.07
N LEU A 125 6.29 9.59 -11.97
CA LEU A 125 6.36 10.32 -10.71
C LEU A 125 5.13 11.21 -10.60
N LEU A 126 4.32 11.00 -9.58
CA LEU A 126 3.11 11.77 -9.31
C LEU A 126 3.30 12.71 -8.12
N ASP A 127 2.65 13.86 -8.21
CA ASP A 127 2.43 14.77 -7.08
C ASP A 127 1.00 14.68 -6.58
N HIS A 128 0.86 14.52 -5.27
CA HIS A 128 -0.41 14.45 -4.58
C HIS A 128 -0.63 15.66 -3.69
N ALA A 129 -1.82 15.73 -3.08
CA ALA A 129 -2.10 16.69 -2.04
C ALA A 129 -1.11 16.56 -0.86
N GLN A 130 -0.99 17.63 -0.07
CA GLN A 130 -0.21 17.64 1.19
C GLN A 130 1.28 17.31 1.01
N GLY A 131 1.83 17.58 -0.18
CA GLY A 131 3.27 17.51 -0.46
C GLY A 131 3.85 16.09 -0.54
N ILE A 132 2.99 15.08 -0.75
CA ILE A 132 3.40 13.70 -0.99
C ILE A 132 3.58 13.48 -2.50
N SER A 133 4.63 12.76 -2.85
CA SER A 133 4.85 12.27 -4.22
C SER A 133 4.97 10.74 -4.21
N SER A 134 4.52 10.09 -5.27
CA SER A 134 4.69 8.64 -5.47
C SER A 134 5.44 8.33 -6.76
N LEU A 135 6.34 7.37 -6.71
CA LEU A 135 7.11 6.85 -7.84
C LEU A 135 6.66 5.44 -8.16
N TYR A 136 6.44 5.17 -9.45
CA TYR A 136 6.16 3.86 -10.02
C TYR A 136 7.28 3.58 -11.01
N ALA A 137 8.00 2.48 -10.83
CA ALA A 137 9.16 2.15 -11.65
C ALA A 137 9.11 0.73 -12.21
N HIS A 138 10.06 0.45 -13.11
CA HIS A 138 10.17 -0.77 -13.89
C HIS A 138 8.98 -1.01 -14.82
N LEU A 139 8.36 0.05 -15.34
CA LEU A 139 7.23 -0.09 -16.27
C LEU A 139 7.72 -0.56 -17.66
N ASP A 140 6.93 -1.30 -18.41
CA ASP A 140 7.23 -1.62 -19.83
C ASP A 140 6.61 -0.58 -20.78
N SER A 141 5.58 0.13 -20.31
CA SER A 141 4.95 1.22 -21.07
C SER A 141 4.34 2.25 -20.14
N VAL A 142 4.22 3.48 -20.63
CA VAL A 142 3.60 4.60 -19.91
C VAL A 142 2.40 5.09 -20.73
N ALA A 143 1.27 5.28 -20.06
CA ALA A 143 -0.01 5.67 -20.66
C ALA A 143 -0.42 7.11 -20.33
N VAL A 144 0.42 7.84 -19.59
CA VAL A 144 0.16 9.23 -19.16
C VAL A 144 1.31 10.15 -19.54
N GLU A 145 1.01 11.44 -19.64
CA GLU A 145 1.99 12.47 -19.97
C GLU A 145 2.19 13.45 -18.80
N ARG A 146 3.33 14.14 -18.79
CA ARG A 146 3.62 15.19 -17.80
C ARG A 146 2.48 16.23 -17.79
N GLY A 147 2.06 16.59 -16.58
CA GLY A 147 1.02 17.58 -16.35
C GLY A 147 -0.39 17.01 -16.31
N ALA A 148 -0.62 15.76 -16.73
CA ALA A 148 -1.93 15.12 -16.65
C ALA A 148 -2.41 15.01 -15.20
N VAL A 149 -3.71 15.20 -14.97
CA VAL A 149 -4.37 14.93 -13.68
C VAL A 149 -4.88 13.49 -13.72
N VAL A 150 -4.62 12.72 -12.68
CA VAL A 150 -4.96 11.30 -12.59
C VAL A 150 -5.88 11.03 -11.41
N SER A 151 -6.86 10.16 -11.63
CA SER A 151 -7.73 9.58 -10.60
C SER A 151 -7.21 8.19 -10.20
N LEU A 152 -7.84 7.56 -9.20
CA LEU A 152 -7.51 6.19 -8.78
C LEU A 152 -7.78 5.13 -9.88
N GLU A 153 -8.55 5.48 -10.90
CA GLU A 153 -8.90 4.58 -12.02
C GLU A 153 -8.05 4.84 -13.27
N THR A 154 -7.14 5.82 -13.22
CA THR A 154 -6.32 6.19 -14.38
C THR A 154 -5.16 5.21 -14.53
N ILE A 155 -5.08 4.50 -15.66
CA ILE A 155 -3.93 3.66 -15.97
C ILE A 155 -2.70 4.55 -16.20
N LEU A 156 -1.67 4.42 -15.36
CA LEU A 156 -0.40 5.12 -15.51
C LEU A 156 0.49 4.48 -16.57
N GLY A 157 0.38 3.18 -16.72
CA GLY A 157 1.23 2.36 -17.57
C GLY A 157 1.03 0.89 -17.28
N ARG A 158 1.97 0.07 -17.78
CA ARG A 158 1.98 -1.37 -17.52
C ARG A 158 3.29 -1.78 -16.84
N SER A 159 3.21 -2.60 -15.81
CA SER A 159 4.37 -3.15 -15.11
C SER A 159 5.26 -3.96 -16.05
N GLY A 160 6.53 -4.08 -15.69
CA GLY A 160 7.52 -4.54 -16.64
C GLY A 160 8.88 -4.85 -16.03
N SER A 161 9.88 -4.87 -16.89
CA SER A 161 11.27 -5.23 -16.55
C SER A 161 12.30 -4.17 -16.96
N SER A 162 11.84 -2.98 -17.37
CA SER A 162 12.74 -1.88 -17.71
C SER A 162 13.67 -1.52 -16.55
N GLY A 163 14.88 -1.07 -16.90
CA GLY A 163 15.96 -0.91 -15.91
C GLY A 163 16.71 -2.20 -15.56
N GLY A 164 16.39 -3.32 -16.23
CA GLY A 164 17.18 -4.56 -16.17
C GLY A 164 16.88 -5.46 -14.96
N VAL A 165 15.63 -5.49 -14.54
CA VAL A 165 15.15 -6.28 -13.38
C VAL A 165 14.16 -7.36 -13.81
N ARG A 166 13.87 -8.34 -12.95
CA ARG A 166 12.71 -9.23 -13.19
C ARG A 166 11.40 -8.44 -13.06
N PRO A 167 10.33 -8.81 -13.77
CA PRO A 167 9.05 -8.12 -13.68
C PRO A 167 8.54 -7.97 -12.24
N HIS A 168 8.27 -6.73 -11.86
CA HIS A 168 7.63 -6.31 -10.61
C HIS A 168 7.27 -4.81 -10.68
N LEU A 169 6.46 -4.33 -9.74
CA LEU A 169 6.26 -2.89 -9.53
C LEU A 169 7.13 -2.44 -8.36
N HIS A 170 7.99 -1.44 -8.58
CA HIS A 170 8.65 -0.73 -7.50
C HIS A 170 7.88 0.57 -7.20
N LEU A 171 7.35 0.67 -5.98
CA LEU A 171 6.58 1.81 -5.49
C LEU A 171 7.35 2.50 -4.36
N ALA A 172 7.57 3.81 -4.48
CA ALA A 172 8.15 4.61 -3.41
C ALA A 172 7.32 5.87 -3.13
N LEU A 173 7.27 6.28 -1.88
CA LEU A 173 6.64 7.54 -1.45
C LEU A 173 7.68 8.50 -0.89
N TYR A 174 7.53 9.77 -1.25
CA TYR A 174 8.43 10.82 -0.81
C TYR A 174 7.70 12.06 -0.33
N ARG A 175 8.39 12.86 0.49
CA ARG A 175 8.03 14.26 0.78
C ARG A 175 9.17 15.18 0.38
N GLY A 176 8.86 16.23 -0.36
CA GLY A 176 9.86 17.22 -0.81
C GLY A 176 10.89 16.69 -1.81
N VAL A 177 10.54 15.61 -2.54
CA VAL A 177 11.40 15.07 -3.60
C VAL A 177 11.56 16.08 -4.72
N ARG A 178 12.74 16.12 -5.31
CA ARG A 178 13.07 16.90 -6.52
C ARG A 178 13.16 15.97 -7.72
N LEU A 179 13.11 16.55 -8.90
CA LEU A 179 13.23 15.82 -10.17
C LEU A 179 14.43 16.35 -10.94
N ALA A 180 15.39 15.46 -11.24
CA ALA A 180 16.36 15.72 -12.29
C ALA A 180 15.63 15.49 -13.62
N ASN A 181 15.75 16.42 -14.56
CA ASN A 181 15.08 16.32 -15.86
C ASN A 181 15.89 17.04 -16.94
N ASN A 182 17.02 16.44 -17.31
CA ASN A 182 17.86 16.89 -18.42
C ASN A 182 18.32 15.67 -19.24
N PRO A 183 19.00 15.87 -20.39
CA PRO A 183 19.42 14.75 -21.24
C PRO A 183 20.31 13.72 -20.55
N MET A 184 21.12 14.13 -19.56
CA MET A 184 22.08 13.26 -18.87
C MET A 184 21.50 12.59 -17.62
N SER A 185 20.44 13.15 -17.03
CA SER A 185 19.87 12.71 -15.77
C SER A 185 18.38 13.01 -15.69
N ALA A 186 17.60 11.95 -15.50
CA ALA A 186 16.15 12.02 -15.35
C ALA A 186 15.73 11.08 -14.22
N GLY A 187 15.20 11.62 -13.12
CA GLY A 187 14.81 10.79 -11.98
C GLY A 187 14.62 11.55 -10.67
N PRO A 188 13.99 10.92 -9.67
CA PRO A 188 13.75 11.53 -8.37
C PRO A 188 15.04 11.64 -7.55
N TYR A 189 15.22 12.73 -6.82
CA TYR A 189 16.33 12.87 -5.87
C TYR A 189 15.98 13.80 -4.71
N GLY A 190 16.72 13.69 -3.60
CA GLY A 190 16.46 14.50 -2.42
C GLY A 190 15.14 14.13 -1.75
N GLY A 191 14.61 15.06 -0.96
CA GLY A 191 13.42 14.81 -0.14
C GLY A 191 13.67 13.76 0.95
N VAL A 192 12.58 13.31 1.55
CA VAL A 192 12.60 12.25 2.55
C VAL A 192 11.70 11.09 2.15
N SER A 193 12.15 9.88 2.46
CA SER A 193 11.38 8.65 2.35
C SER A 193 10.15 8.70 3.25
N VAL A 194 8.99 8.29 2.73
CA VAL A 194 7.72 8.30 3.47
C VAL A 194 7.26 6.87 3.73
N LEU A 195 7.00 6.55 5.00
CA LEU A 195 6.42 5.28 5.41
C LEU A 195 5.01 5.11 4.79
N PRO A 196 4.77 4.12 3.90
CA PRO A 196 3.50 3.96 3.20
C PRO A 196 2.48 3.12 3.98
N GLU A 197 2.56 3.05 5.32
CA GLU A 197 1.52 2.40 6.11
C GLU A 197 0.16 3.10 5.87
N PRO A 198 -0.92 2.36 5.55
CA PRO A 198 -1.11 0.94 5.79
C PRO A 198 -0.70 -0.03 4.67
N LEU A 199 -0.27 0.43 3.49
CA LEU A 199 0.17 -0.48 2.41
C LEU A 199 1.28 -1.43 2.87
N GLY A 200 2.17 -0.96 3.76
CA GLY A 200 3.19 -1.78 4.40
C GLY A 200 2.93 -2.21 5.85
N ALA A 201 1.72 -2.01 6.40
CA ALA A 201 1.41 -2.22 7.83
C ALA A 201 0.65 -3.51 8.15
N GLN A 202 0.42 -4.40 7.19
CA GLN A 202 -0.22 -5.68 7.49
C GLN A 202 0.83 -6.68 8.02
N ARG A 203 0.42 -7.54 8.96
CA ARG A 203 1.27 -8.37 9.84
C ARG A 203 2.48 -9.01 9.11
N GLY A 204 3.62 -9.13 9.82
CA GLY A 204 4.73 -9.99 9.37
C GLY A 204 5.97 -9.29 8.81
N VAL A 205 6.27 -8.05 9.20
CA VAL A 205 7.56 -7.38 8.86
C VAL A 205 8.74 -7.91 9.69
N GLY A 206 8.70 -9.21 10.00
CA GLY A 206 9.83 -10.03 10.35
C GLY A 206 9.80 -11.24 9.41
N LEU A 207 10.71 -11.23 8.43
CA LEU A 207 11.12 -12.36 7.58
C LEU A 207 10.01 -13.08 6.78
N MET A 208 10.08 -12.86 5.47
CA MET A 208 9.78 -13.82 4.39
C MET A 208 8.40 -14.47 4.32
N ARG A 209 7.86 -14.37 3.10
CA ARG A 209 6.92 -15.29 2.44
C ARG A 209 5.47 -15.25 2.96
N ASP A 210 4.64 -14.77 2.06
CA ASP A 210 3.22 -15.11 1.92
C ASP A 210 2.24 -14.35 2.82
N GLN A 211 2.04 -13.05 2.54
CA GLN A 211 0.80 -12.36 2.90
C GLN A 211 0.35 -11.43 1.76
N CYS A 212 -0.86 -11.70 1.25
CA CYS A 212 -1.53 -10.92 0.21
C CYS A 212 -2.10 -9.63 0.81
N VAL A 213 -1.91 -8.51 0.11
CA VAL A 213 -2.51 -7.22 0.50
C VAL A 213 -4.00 -7.24 0.15
N GLU A 214 -4.86 -7.04 1.16
CA GLU A 214 -6.30 -6.84 0.94
C GLU A 214 -6.58 -5.34 0.72
N SER A 215 -7.20 -5.00 -0.42
CA SER A 215 -7.57 -3.63 -0.79
C SER A 215 -8.65 -3.08 0.16
N VAL A 216 -8.26 -2.23 1.12
CA VAL A 216 -9.24 -1.52 1.98
C VAL A 216 -9.74 -0.29 1.24
N GLN A 217 -10.97 -0.34 0.75
CA GLN A 217 -11.72 0.82 0.23
C GLN A 217 -11.79 1.95 1.28
N PRO A 218 -11.61 3.23 0.92
CA PRO A 218 -12.06 4.32 1.78
C PRO A 218 -13.59 4.27 1.82
N ARG A 219 -14.15 3.88 2.98
CA ARG A 219 -15.60 3.86 3.19
C ARG A 219 -16.19 5.22 2.86
N ARG A 220 -17.07 5.29 1.87
CA ARG A 220 -17.99 6.42 1.68
C ARG A 220 -18.84 6.54 2.95
N VAL A 221 -18.66 7.63 3.69
CA VAL A 221 -19.59 8.04 4.74
C VAL A 221 -20.84 8.56 4.04
N PHE A 222 -21.85 7.71 3.85
CA PHE A 222 -23.21 8.17 3.59
C PHE A 222 -23.89 8.36 4.94
N ASP A 223 -23.93 9.61 5.40
CA ASP A 223 -24.83 10.05 6.45
C ASP A 223 -26.27 9.92 5.93
N ARG A 224 -27.03 8.98 6.49
CA ARG A 224 -28.49 8.91 6.31
C ARG A 224 -29.14 9.54 7.53
N ARG A 225 -29.43 10.83 7.44
CA ARG A 225 -30.50 11.49 8.21
C ARG A 225 -31.33 12.35 7.29
N TRP A 226 -32.45 11.81 6.80
CA TRP A 226 -33.64 12.60 6.51
C TRP A 226 -34.86 11.76 6.87
N HIS A 227 -35.48 12.14 8.00
CA HIS A 227 -36.84 11.76 8.35
C HIS A 227 -37.79 12.51 7.41
N ILE A 228 -38.63 11.79 6.67
CA ILE A 228 -39.82 12.35 6.05
C ILE A 228 -40.98 12.06 7.00
N ALA A 229 -41.46 13.09 7.68
CA ALA A 229 -42.74 13.06 8.36
C ALA A 229 -43.85 13.04 7.30
N ARG A 230 -44.78 12.09 7.43
CA ARG A 230 -46.06 12.10 6.73
C ARG A 230 -46.94 13.19 7.34
N VAL A 231 -47.48 14.08 6.51
CA VAL A 231 -48.87 14.58 6.56
C VAL A 231 -49.29 14.79 5.11
#